data_AF-A0A2N2EUF2-F1
#
_entry.id   AF-A0A2N2EUF2-F1
#
_cell.length_a   1.000
_cell.length_b   1.000
_cell.length_c   1.000
_cell.angle_alpha   90.00
_cell.angle_beta   90.00
_cell.angle_gamma   90.00
#
_symmetry.space_group_name_H-M   'P 1'
#
loop_
_entity.id
_entity.type
_entity.pdbx_description
1 polymer ?
#
loop_
_entity_poly.entity_id
_entity_poly.type
_entity_poly.pdbx_seq_one_letter_code
_entity_poly.pdbx_strand_id
1 'polypeptide(L)'
;MSYLIKGGPVMFLLVALSVAAIAIIINRLRFYKSCRIDGPALISGVLKYIRAGSPESAVSLCEEKSGPLSAVIKSGLYYYSEGADVMEEAFQSQELKEMPRLEAHLSTLSTIASVSTLVGFTGTVTGMIAAFNNIAQAGASSPAIVAGGISQALLTTAAGLLIAVPTVIAVRYFENRVDGFVNEIDFATHELIRVSKVRTTSGGAR
;
A
#
# COMPACT_ATOMS: atom_id res chain seq x y z
N MET A 1 -16.79 -17.90 -21.29
CA MET A 1 -15.92 -19.10 -21.31
C MET A 1 -15.06 -19.22 -22.58
N SER A 2 -15.55 -18.89 -23.78
CA SER A 2 -14.78 -19.06 -25.04
C SER A 2 -13.49 -18.24 -25.16
N TYR A 3 -13.40 -17.02 -24.59
CA TYR A 3 -12.18 -16.20 -24.67
C TYR A 3 -11.03 -16.72 -23.78
N LEU A 4 -11.36 -17.35 -22.65
CA LEU A 4 -10.38 -17.95 -21.74
C LEU A 4 -9.67 -19.15 -22.39
N ILE A 5 -10.44 -20.00 -23.07
CA ILE A 5 -9.93 -21.17 -23.78
C ILE A 5 -9.13 -20.75 -25.03
N LYS A 6 -9.54 -19.68 -25.70
CA LYS A 6 -8.85 -19.10 -26.86
C LYS A 6 -7.54 -18.40 -26.51
N GLY A 7 -7.32 -18.01 -25.26
CA GLY A 7 -6.10 -17.34 -24.78
C GLY A 7 -4.94 -18.28 -24.44
N GLY A 8 -5.14 -19.60 -24.51
CA GLY A 8 -4.12 -20.59 -24.19
C GLY A 8 -3.82 -20.70 -22.68
N PRO A 9 -2.82 -21.52 -22.29
CA PRO A 9 -2.53 -21.84 -20.89
C PRO A 9 -2.10 -20.61 -20.05
N VAL A 10 -1.49 -19.62 -20.69
CA VAL A 10 -1.07 -18.35 -20.09
C VAL A 10 -2.25 -17.60 -19.46
N MET A 11 -3.46 -17.76 -20.01
CA MET A 11 -4.65 -17.09 -19.52
C MET A 11 -5.06 -17.55 -18.10
N PHE A 12 -4.83 -18.83 -17.75
CA PHE A 12 -5.12 -19.32 -16.40
C PHE A 12 -4.22 -18.67 -15.34
N LEU A 13 -2.95 -18.42 -15.68
CA LEU A 13 -2.03 -17.71 -14.81
C LEU A 13 -2.47 -16.25 -14.60
N LEU A 14 -2.91 -15.57 -15.67
CA LEU A 14 -3.45 -14.20 -15.58
C LEU A 14 -4.69 -14.14 -14.67
N VAL A 15 -5.60 -15.11 -14.77
CA VAL A 15 -6.76 -15.18 -13.88
C VAL A 15 -6.34 -15.36 -12.42
N ALA A 16 -5.36 -16.22 -12.14
CA ALA A 16 -4.85 -16.40 -10.77
C ALA A 16 -4.24 -15.09 -10.22
N LEU A 17 -3.45 -14.38 -11.03
CA LEU A 17 -2.89 -13.06 -10.67
C LEU A 17 -3.98 -12.01 -10.42
N SER A 18 -5.04 -12.01 -11.23
CA SER A 18 -6.18 -11.10 -11.06
C SER A 18 -6.91 -11.33 -9.73
N VAL A 19 -7.19 -12.59 -9.38
CA VAL A 19 -7.84 -12.92 -8.10
C VAL A 19 -6.95 -12.53 -6.91
N ALA A 20 -5.66 -12.80 -6.99
CA ALA A 20 -4.70 -12.40 -5.96
C ALA A 20 -4.64 -10.88 -5.79
N ALA A 21 -4.57 -10.11 -6.89
CA ALA A 21 -4.59 -8.64 -6.85
C ALA A 21 -5.86 -8.11 -6.17
N ILE A 22 -7.03 -8.59 -6.57
CA ILE A 22 -8.32 -8.17 -6.01
C ILE A 22 -8.40 -8.48 -4.52
N ALA A 23 -7.95 -9.67 -4.10
CA ALA A 23 -7.94 -10.06 -2.69
C ALA A 23 -7.08 -9.12 -1.84
N ILE A 24 -5.87 -8.78 -2.32
CA ILE A 24 -4.98 -7.83 -1.64
C ILE A 24 -5.60 -6.44 -1.58
N ILE A 25 -6.16 -5.94 -2.69
CA ILE A 25 -6.80 -4.63 -2.76
C ILE A 25 -7.93 -4.51 -1.73
N ILE A 26 -8.80 -5.51 -1.66
CA ILE A 26 -9.91 -5.52 -0.69
C ILE A 26 -9.39 -5.56 0.75
N ASN A 27 -8.39 -6.39 1.02
CA ASN A 27 -7.77 -6.47 2.35
C ASN A 27 -7.19 -5.11 2.78
N ARG A 28 -6.45 -4.44 1.89
CA ARG A 28 -5.87 -3.12 2.15
C ARG A 28 -6.92 -2.04 2.34
N LEU A 29 -7.98 -2.02 1.53
CA LEU A 29 -9.09 -1.07 1.69
C LEU A 29 -9.75 -1.20 3.06
N ARG A 30 -9.98 -2.44 3.53
CA ARG A 30 -10.54 -2.68 4.87
C ARG A 30 -9.59 -2.24 5.97
N PHE A 31 -8.30 -2.56 5.84
CA PHE A 31 -7.28 -2.13 6.80
C PHE A 31 -7.23 -0.60 6.95
N TYR A 32 -7.09 0.14 5.85
CA TYR A 32 -7.02 1.61 5.91
C TYR A 32 -8.31 2.26 6.39
N LYS A 33 -9.47 1.63 6.11
CA LYS A 33 -10.75 2.09 6.65
C LYS A 33 -10.83 1.87 8.17
N SER A 34 -10.26 0.78 8.67
CA SER A 34 -10.20 0.49 10.12
C SER A 34 -9.22 1.38 10.86
N CYS A 35 -8.16 1.86 10.21
CA CYS A 35 -7.19 2.79 10.80
C CYS A 35 -7.62 4.26 10.73
N ARG A 36 -8.83 4.56 10.24
CA ARG A 36 -9.31 5.93 10.06
C ARG A 36 -9.64 6.55 11.41
N ILE A 37 -8.71 7.35 11.91
CA ILE A 37 -8.93 8.25 13.04
C ILE A 37 -8.93 9.69 12.55
N ASP A 38 -9.58 10.58 13.30
CA ASP A 38 -9.49 12.02 13.08
C ASP A 38 -8.21 12.51 13.75
N GLY A 39 -7.09 12.50 13.01
CA GLY A 39 -5.80 12.86 13.57
C GLY A 39 -5.70 14.32 14.00
N PRO A 40 -6.24 15.33 13.29
CA PRO A 40 -6.30 16.70 13.81
C PRO A 40 -7.05 16.80 15.15
N ALA A 41 -8.17 16.09 15.30
CA ALA A 41 -8.89 16.03 16.58
C ALA A 41 -8.08 15.31 17.68
N LEU A 42 -7.39 14.22 17.35
CA LEU A 42 -6.53 13.51 18.29
C LEU A 42 -5.36 14.40 18.76
N ILE A 43 -4.63 15.01 17.82
CA ILE A 43 -3.47 15.86 18.11
C ILE A 43 -3.89 17.06 18.97
N SER A 44 -4.98 17.74 18.59
CA SER A 44 -5.48 18.88 19.38
C SER A 44 -5.92 18.47 20.79
N GLY A 45 -6.55 17.30 20.94
CA GLY A 45 -6.91 16.73 22.24
C GLY A 45 -5.68 16.43 23.10
N VAL A 46 -4.69 15.74 22.54
CA VAL A 46 -3.43 15.40 23.21
C VAL A 46 -2.69 16.68 23.65
N LEU A 47 -2.54 17.66 22.76
CA LEU A 47 -1.88 18.94 23.07
C LEU A 47 -2.61 19.70 24.18
N LYS A 48 -3.94 19.63 24.24
CA LYS A 48 -4.73 20.25 25.31
C LYS A 48 -4.41 19.63 26.67
N TYR A 49 -4.34 18.31 26.77
CA TYR A 49 -4.01 17.61 28.03
C TYR A 49 -2.56 17.85 28.47
N ILE A 50 -1.61 17.88 27.53
CA ILE A 50 -0.20 18.20 27.83
C ILE A 50 -0.07 19.63 28.35
N ARG A 51 -0.72 20.61 27.70
CA ARG A 51 -0.71 22.01 28.15
C ARG A 51 -1.38 22.20 29.51
N ALA A 52 -2.39 21.39 29.83
CA ALA A 52 -3.02 21.35 31.15
C ALA A 52 -2.15 20.66 32.22
N GLY A 53 -1.06 19.97 31.83
CA GLY A 53 -0.17 19.27 32.74
C GLY A 53 -0.68 17.90 33.19
N SER A 54 -1.51 17.24 32.38
CA SER A 54 -2.04 15.91 32.66
C SER A 54 -1.66 14.93 31.54
N PRO A 55 -0.39 14.51 31.44
CA PRO A 55 0.06 13.58 30.40
C PRO A 55 -0.64 12.22 30.46
N GLU A 56 -1.10 11.78 31.63
CA GLU A 56 -1.84 10.52 31.81
C GLU A 56 -3.19 10.54 31.07
N SER A 57 -3.84 11.69 31.05
CA SER A 57 -5.09 11.88 30.29
C SER A 57 -4.84 11.88 28.79
N ALA A 58 -3.68 12.38 28.34
CA ALA A 58 -3.28 12.32 26.94
C ALA A 58 -3.03 10.86 26.50
N VAL A 59 -2.37 10.06 27.33
CA VAL A 59 -2.18 8.62 27.09
C VAL A 59 -3.53 7.90 26.99
N SER A 60 -4.45 8.17 27.91
CA SER A 60 -5.79 7.55 27.93
C SER A 60 -6.58 7.87 26.65
N LEU A 61 -6.50 9.11 26.15
CA LEU A 61 -7.11 9.50 24.88
C LEU A 61 -6.53 8.71 23.68
N CYS A 62 -5.22 8.45 23.69
CA CYS A 62 -4.57 7.63 22.67
C CYS A 62 -4.94 6.14 22.79
N GLU A 63 -5.26 5.64 23.98
CA GLU A 63 -5.71 4.25 24.19
C GLU A 63 -7.13 4.01 23.69
N GLU A 64 -8.02 5.00 23.81
CA GLU A 64 -9.38 4.92 23.27
C GLU A 64 -9.41 4.88 21.73
N LYS A 65 -8.37 5.42 21.07
CA LYS A 65 -8.28 5.48 19.62
C LYS A 65 -7.34 4.39 19.10
N SER A 66 -7.87 3.47 18.29
CA SER A 66 -7.04 2.49 17.59
C SER A 66 -6.52 3.05 16.26
N GLY A 67 -5.20 3.20 16.12
CA GLY A 67 -4.59 3.61 14.86
C GLY A 67 -3.06 3.75 14.95
N PRO A 68 -2.37 3.82 13.79
CA PRO A 68 -0.91 4.03 13.75
C PRO A 68 -0.50 5.34 14.43
N LEU A 69 -1.21 6.44 14.15
CA LEU A 69 -0.95 7.74 14.74
C LEU A 69 -1.12 7.73 16.28
N SER A 70 -2.17 7.11 16.80
CA SER A 70 -2.34 7.01 18.26
C SER A 70 -1.31 6.11 18.91
N ALA A 71 -0.88 5.03 18.24
CA ALA A 71 0.17 4.16 18.73
C ALA A 71 1.53 4.88 18.84
N VAL A 72 1.89 5.68 17.83
CA VAL A 72 3.12 6.49 17.86
C VAL A 72 3.03 7.59 18.90
N ILE A 73 1.95 8.38 18.93
CA ILE A 73 1.80 9.43 19.94
C ILE A 73 1.88 8.84 21.36
N LYS A 74 1.23 7.69 21.59
CA LYS A 74 1.25 7.00 22.88
C LYS A 74 2.67 6.60 23.30
N SER A 75 3.51 6.11 22.38
CA SER A 75 4.85 5.63 22.74
C SER A 75 5.71 6.74 23.33
N GLY A 76 5.74 7.93 22.72
CA GLY A 76 6.51 9.04 23.27
C GLY A 76 5.87 9.66 24.53
N LEU A 77 4.55 9.65 24.66
CA LEU A 77 3.89 10.19 25.87
C LEU A 77 4.29 9.43 27.15
N TYR A 78 4.61 8.14 27.07
CA TYR A 78 5.14 7.39 28.23
C TYR A 78 6.47 7.94 28.75
N TYR A 79 7.30 8.48 27.86
CA TYR A 79 8.62 9.03 28.18
C TYR A 79 8.60 10.56 28.33
N TYR A 80 7.42 11.17 28.42
CA TYR A 80 7.27 12.63 28.49
C TYR A 80 8.06 13.27 29.65
N SER A 81 8.18 12.58 30.80
CA SER A 81 8.94 13.05 31.96
C SER A 81 10.46 12.91 31.83
N GLU A 82 10.94 12.06 30.94
CA GLU A 82 12.37 11.75 30.77
C GLU A 82 13.08 12.73 29.84
N GLY A 83 12.32 13.60 29.16
CA GLY A 83 12.84 14.67 28.31
C GLY A 83 12.50 14.47 26.84
N ALA A 84 12.68 15.54 26.07
CA ALA A 84 12.27 15.59 24.68
C ALA A 84 13.07 14.62 23.78
N ASP A 85 14.34 14.37 24.11
CA ASP A 85 15.22 13.53 23.29
C ASP A 85 14.82 12.04 23.41
N VAL A 86 14.51 11.56 24.63
CA VAL A 86 14.01 10.19 24.87
C VAL A 86 12.62 10.00 24.23
N MET A 87 11.78 11.03 24.29
CA MET A 87 10.46 11.02 23.64
C MET A 87 10.58 10.92 22.11
N GLU A 88 11.54 11.63 21.51
CA GLU A 88 11.81 11.58 20.07
C GLU A 88 12.28 10.19 19.63
N GLU A 89 13.18 9.56 20.39
CA GLU A 89 13.62 8.19 20.15
C GLU A 89 12.45 7.18 20.23
N ALA A 90 11.56 7.35 21.21
CA ALA A 90 10.38 6.51 21.37
C ALA A 90 9.36 6.68 20.22
N PHE A 91 9.24 7.88 19.65
CA PHE A 91 8.42 8.11 18.45
C PHE A 91 9.01 7.39 17.23
N GLN A 92 10.30 7.62 16.95
CA GLN A 92 10.98 7.02 15.79
C GLN A 92 10.96 5.48 15.84
N SER A 93 11.23 4.90 17.02
CA SER A 93 11.19 3.44 17.21
C SER A 93 9.80 2.86 16.94
N GLN A 94 8.75 3.53 17.41
CA GLN A 94 7.37 3.07 17.18
C GLN A 94 6.91 3.30 15.74
N GLU A 95 7.35 4.38 15.10
CA GLU A 95 7.09 4.64 13.68
C GLU A 95 7.69 3.54 12.79
N LEU A 96 8.96 3.18 13.02
CA LEU A 96 9.65 2.08 12.34
C LEU A 96 8.93 0.73 12.52
N LYS A 97 8.21 0.55 13.62
CA LYS A 97 7.41 -0.65 13.89
C LYS A 97 6.06 -0.66 13.16
N GLU A 98 5.43 0.50 13.00
CA GLU A 98 4.14 0.60 12.29
C GLU A 98 4.30 0.71 10.76
N MET A 99 5.43 1.23 10.26
CA MET A 99 5.67 1.42 8.82
C MET A 99 5.48 0.13 7.99
N PRO A 100 6.08 -1.03 8.35
CA PRO A 100 5.90 -2.25 7.58
C PRO A 100 4.44 -2.72 7.51
N ARG A 101 3.65 -2.42 8.55
CA ARG A 101 2.22 -2.75 8.60
C ARG A 101 1.42 -1.82 7.68
N LEU A 102 1.78 -0.54 7.62
CA LEU A 102 1.23 0.41 6.66
C LEU A 102 1.58 0.03 5.21
N GLU A 103 2.80 -0.43 4.93
CA GLU A 103 3.23 -0.78 3.57
C GLU A 103 2.93 -2.22 3.15
N ALA A 104 2.46 -3.07 4.09
CA ALA A 104 2.30 -4.50 3.84
C ALA A 104 1.49 -4.77 2.56
N HIS A 105 2.02 -5.67 1.71
CA HIS A 105 1.46 -6.12 0.43
C HIS A 105 1.51 -5.11 -0.74
N LEU A 106 1.98 -3.88 -0.55
CA LEU A 106 2.10 -2.93 -1.67
C LEU A 106 3.15 -3.37 -2.69
N SER A 107 4.31 -3.83 -2.22
CA SER A 107 5.35 -4.40 -3.08
C SER A 107 4.87 -5.63 -3.85
N THR A 108 4.12 -6.52 -3.20
CA THR A 108 3.49 -7.68 -3.84
C THR A 108 2.51 -7.25 -4.93
N LEU A 109 1.68 -6.24 -4.67
CA LEU A 109 0.72 -5.73 -5.64
C LEU A 109 1.41 -5.09 -6.86
N SER A 110 2.51 -4.36 -6.64
CA SER A 110 3.36 -3.82 -7.70
C SER A 110 4.01 -4.92 -8.55
N THR A 111 4.45 -6.00 -7.90
CA THR A 111 4.97 -7.18 -8.58
C THR A 111 3.89 -7.86 -9.42
N ILE A 112 2.67 -8.03 -8.91
CA ILE A 112 1.56 -8.62 -9.66
C ILE A 112 1.24 -7.78 -10.91
N ALA A 113 1.24 -6.45 -10.82
CA ALA A 113 1.03 -5.59 -11.98
C ALA A 113 2.11 -5.80 -13.07
N SER A 114 3.37 -5.81 -12.64
CA SER A 114 4.52 -5.99 -13.53
C SER A 114 4.50 -7.38 -14.19
N VAL A 115 4.31 -8.43 -13.38
CA VAL A 115 4.23 -9.82 -13.85
C VAL A 115 3.04 -10.02 -14.77
N SER A 116 1.86 -9.45 -14.48
CA SER A 116 0.68 -9.57 -15.36
C SER A 116 0.95 -9.00 -16.76
N THR A 117 1.71 -7.91 -16.85
CA THR A 117 2.11 -7.31 -18.14
C THR A 117 3.10 -8.22 -18.88
N LEU A 118 4.12 -8.72 -18.18
CA LEU A 118 5.12 -9.62 -18.76
C LEU A 118 4.50 -10.94 -19.22
N VAL A 119 3.59 -11.51 -18.43
CA VAL A 119 2.85 -12.73 -18.78
C VAL A 119 1.96 -12.49 -20.01
N GLY A 120 1.29 -11.34 -20.10
CA GLY A 120 0.54 -10.95 -21.28
C GLY A 120 1.41 -10.88 -22.54
N PHE A 121 2.62 -10.31 -22.41
CA PHE A 121 3.63 -10.27 -23.47
C PHE A 121 4.14 -11.68 -23.83
N THR A 122 4.37 -12.57 -22.87
CA THR A 122 4.71 -13.98 -23.16
C THR A 122 3.60 -14.66 -23.97
N GLY A 123 2.33 -14.30 -23.71
CA GLY A 123 1.19 -14.75 -24.49
C GLY A 123 1.26 -14.33 -25.98
N THR A 124 1.82 -13.16 -26.29
CA THR A 124 2.02 -12.75 -27.70
C THR A 124 3.07 -13.58 -28.38
N VAL A 125 4.21 -13.77 -27.72
CA VAL A 125 5.34 -14.53 -28.25
C VAL A 125 4.89 -15.96 -28.55
N THR A 126 4.20 -16.60 -27.61
CA THR A 126 3.69 -17.96 -27.80
C THR A 126 2.60 -18.06 -28.88
N GLY A 127 1.69 -17.08 -28.96
CA GLY A 127 0.67 -17.03 -30.01
C GLY A 127 1.26 -16.84 -31.41
N MET A 128 2.29 -15.99 -31.54
CA MET A 128 3.01 -15.78 -32.81
C MET A 128 3.82 -16.99 -33.23
N ILE A 129 4.50 -17.67 -32.28
CA ILE A 129 5.19 -18.95 -32.56
C ILE A 129 4.20 -19.99 -33.10
N ALA A 130 3.02 -20.11 -32.48
CA ALA A 130 1.98 -21.01 -32.96
C ALA A 130 1.49 -20.65 -34.38
N ALA A 131 1.31 -19.36 -34.67
CA ALA A 131 0.89 -18.90 -36.00
C ALA A 131 1.91 -19.27 -37.09
N PHE A 132 3.22 -19.07 -36.84
CA PHE A 132 4.26 -19.42 -37.80
C PHE A 132 4.44 -20.94 -37.97
N ASN A 133 4.31 -21.71 -36.88
CA ASN A 133 4.31 -23.17 -36.97
C ASN A 133 3.16 -23.70 -37.84
N ASN A 134 1.98 -23.08 -37.78
CA ASN A 134 0.85 -23.46 -38.64
C ASN A 134 1.15 -23.17 -40.12
N ILE A 135 1.81 -22.06 -40.45
CA ILE A 135 2.26 -21.78 -41.84
C ILE A 135 3.24 -22.86 -42.31
N ALA A 136 4.24 -23.17 -41.49
CA ALA A 136 5.27 -24.15 -41.83
C ALA A 136 4.67 -25.55 -42.10
N GLN A 137 3.66 -25.96 -41.32
CA GLN A 137 2.98 -27.24 -41.50
C GLN A 137 2.03 -27.26 -42.71
N ALA A 138 1.32 -26.16 -42.96
CA ALA A 138 0.36 -26.08 -44.06
C ALA A 138 1.02 -25.95 -45.44
N GLY A 139 2.29 -25.53 -45.50
CA GLY A 139 3.01 -25.29 -46.76
C GLY A 139 2.43 -24.17 -47.62
N ALA A 140 1.50 -23.38 -47.07
CA ALA A 140 0.79 -22.31 -47.73
C ALA A 140 0.59 -21.13 -46.77
N SER A 141 0.71 -19.91 -47.30
CA SER A 141 0.42 -18.68 -46.56
C SER A 141 -1.02 -18.24 -46.85
N SER A 142 -1.94 -18.55 -45.93
CA SER A 142 -3.29 -17.96 -45.95
C SER A 142 -3.57 -17.21 -44.64
N PRO A 143 -4.27 -16.06 -44.69
CA PRO A 143 -4.64 -15.32 -43.48
C PRO A 143 -5.42 -16.16 -42.47
N ALA A 144 -6.21 -17.13 -42.94
CA ALA A 144 -6.98 -18.01 -42.08
C ALA A 144 -6.09 -18.92 -41.21
N ILE A 145 -4.91 -19.33 -41.71
CA ILE A 145 -3.98 -20.23 -41.00
C ILE A 145 -3.33 -19.55 -39.80
N VAL A 146 -3.06 -18.25 -39.89
CA VAL A 146 -2.40 -17.46 -38.82
C VAL A 146 -3.37 -16.76 -37.88
N ALA A 147 -4.61 -16.54 -38.30
CA ALA A 147 -5.60 -15.75 -37.55
C ALA A 147 -5.81 -16.23 -36.11
N GLY A 148 -5.77 -17.55 -35.87
CA GLY A 148 -5.93 -18.13 -34.54
C GLY A 148 -4.81 -17.72 -33.58
N GLY A 149 -3.54 -17.88 -33.98
CA GLY A 149 -2.38 -17.56 -33.14
C GLY A 149 -2.25 -16.06 -32.87
N ILE A 150 -2.53 -15.22 -33.88
CA ILE A 150 -2.57 -13.76 -33.73
C ILE A 150 -3.71 -13.35 -32.78
N SER A 151 -4.89 -13.95 -32.92
CA SER A 151 -6.01 -13.67 -32.01
C SER A 151 -5.70 -14.04 -30.57
N GLN A 152 -5.08 -15.20 -30.34
CA GLN A 152 -4.61 -15.61 -29.01
C GLN A 152 -3.64 -14.57 -28.43
N ALA A 153 -2.62 -14.19 -29.20
CA ALA A 153 -1.60 -13.22 -28.80
C ALA A 153 -2.20 -11.88 -28.34
N LEU A 154 -3.14 -11.34 -29.11
CA LEU A 154 -3.80 -10.08 -28.78
C LEU A 154 -4.68 -10.19 -27.53
N LEU A 155 -5.41 -11.31 -27.38
CA LEU A 155 -6.26 -11.55 -26.21
C LEU A 155 -5.46 -11.64 -24.91
N THR A 156 -4.33 -12.35 -24.91
CA THR A 156 -3.48 -12.48 -23.70
C THR A 156 -2.87 -11.14 -23.30
N THR A 157 -2.50 -10.31 -24.26
CA THR A 157 -1.98 -8.95 -23.98
C THR A 157 -3.04 -8.08 -23.37
N ALA A 158 -4.22 -8.04 -23.99
CA ALA A 158 -5.33 -7.24 -23.51
C ALA A 158 -5.71 -7.65 -22.08
N ALA A 159 -5.73 -8.95 -21.79
CA ALA A 159 -5.98 -9.46 -20.45
C ALA A 159 -4.91 -9.04 -19.44
N GLY A 160 -3.62 -9.17 -19.78
CA GLY A 160 -2.51 -8.77 -18.91
C GLY A 160 -2.57 -7.27 -18.56
N LEU A 161 -2.84 -6.43 -19.56
CA LEU A 161 -3.00 -4.98 -19.35
C LEU A 161 -4.25 -4.63 -18.53
N LEU A 162 -5.36 -5.31 -18.76
CA LEU A 162 -6.60 -5.09 -18.02
C LEU A 162 -6.46 -5.43 -16.54
N ILE A 163 -5.53 -6.32 -16.18
CA ILE A 163 -5.18 -6.61 -14.78
C ILE A 163 -4.14 -5.61 -14.26
N ALA A 164 -3.10 -5.33 -15.03
CA ALA A 164 -1.99 -4.49 -14.60
C ALA A 164 -2.42 -3.04 -14.34
N VAL A 165 -3.20 -2.43 -15.24
CA VAL A 165 -3.57 -1.01 -15.15
C VAL A 165 -4.33 -0.69 -13.85
N PRO A 166 -5.44 -1.38 -13.50
CA PRO A 166 -6.11 -1.16 -12.22
C PRO A 166 -5.23 -1.45 -11.01
N THR A 167 -4.35 -2.46 -11.12
CA THR A 167 -3.45 -2.86 -10.04
C THR A 167 -2.43 -1.75 -9.73
N VAL A 168 -1.82 -1.13 -10.76
CA VAL A 168 -0.92 0.02 -10.58
C VAL A 168 -1.64 1.21 -9.96
N ILE A 169 -2.86 1.51 -10.42
CA ILE A 169 -3.67 2.60 -9.84
C ILE A 169 -3.92 2.35 -8.35
N ALA A 170 -4.24 1.11 -7.97
CA ALA A 170 -4.46 0.74 -6.58
C ALA A 170 -3.17 0.87 -5.74
N VAL A 171 -2.00 0.45 -6.27
CA VAL A 171 -0.71 0.66 -5.61
C VAL A 171 -0.49 2.14 -5.31
N ARG A 172 -0.62 3.01 -6.32
CA ARG A 172 -0.44 4.46 -6.14
C ARG A 172 -1.43 5.06 -5.15
N TYR A 173 -2.69 4.63 -5.20
CA TYR A 173 -3.69 5.06 -4.23
C TYR A 173 -3.30 4.69 -2.79
N PHE A 174 -2.77 3.49 -2.58
CA PHE A 174 -2.37 3.05 -1.25
C PHE A 174 -1.06 3.68 -0.78
N GLU A 175 -0.08 3.89 -1.67
CA GLU A 175 1.15 4.64 -1.36
C GLU A 175 0.81 6.05 -0.87
N ASN A 176 -0.02 6.80 -1.62
CA ASN A 176 -0.49 8.12 -1.20
C ASN A 176 -1.20 8.08 0.17
N ARG A 177 -1.86 6.97 0.50
CA ARG A 177 -2.52 6.78 1.79
C ARG A 177 -1.51 6.56 2.92
N VAL A 178 -0.45 5.77 2.67
CA VAL A 178 0.68 5.61 3.61
C VAL A 178 1.34 6.97 3.85
N ASP A 179 1.70 7.68 2.78
CA ASP A 179 2.33 9.00 2.88
C ASP A 179 1.48 9.96 3.71
N GLY A 180 0.16 9.93 3.55
CA GLY A 180 -0.76 10.72 4.38
C GLY A 180 -0.67 10.39 5.87
N PHE A 181 -0.54 9.11 6.24
CA PHE A 181 -0.35 8.71 7.64
C PHE A 181 1.02 9.13 8.17
N VAL A 182 2.08 8.99 7.38
CA VAL A 182 3.45 9.38 7.76
C VAL A 182 3.52 10.89 8.03
N ASN A 183 3.02 11.71 7.10
CA ASN A 183 2.97 13.16 7.29
C ASN A 183 2.18 13.57 8.55
N GLU A 184 1.10 12.86 8.86
CA GLU A 184 0.30 13.14 10.05
C GLU A 184 1.02 12.75 11.34
N ILE A 185 1.77 11.64 11.33
CA ILE A 185 2.65 11.23 12.42
C ILE A 185 3.76 12.27 12.63
N ASP A 186 4.49 12.63 11.58
CA ASP A 186 5.59 13.60 11.64
C ASP A 186 5.14 14.94 12.18
N PHE A 187 3.99 15.43 11.71
CA PHE A 187 3.42 16.68 12.22
C PHE A 187 3.10 16.59 13.71
N ALA A 188 2.49 15.48 14.15
CA ALA A 188 2.14 15.27 15.55
C ALA A 188 3.38 15.18 16.45
N THR A 189 4.37 14.35 16.07
CA THR A 189 5.59 14.14 16.86
C THR A 189 6.38 15.44 17.01
N HIS A 190 6.56 16.20 15.93
CA HIS A 190 7.23 17.50 15.97
C HIS A 190 6.53 18.51 16.89
N GLU A 191 5.21 18.64 16.81
CA GLU A 191 4.48 19.59 17.64
C GLU A 191 4.51 19.20 19.13
N LEU A 192 4.51 17.88 19.43
CA LEU A 192 4.65 17.37 20.80
C LEU A 192 6.04 17.63 21.37
N ILE A 193 7.11 17.37 20.60
CA ILE A 193 8.50 17.67 20.97
C ILE A 193 8.68 19.16 21.22
N ARG A 194 8.09 20.00 20.37
CA ARG A 194 8.15 21.45 20.55
C ARG A 194 7.51 21.90 21.86
N VAL A 195 6.33 21.39 22.19
CA VAL A 195 5.63 21.74 23.43
C VAL A 195 6.37 21.23 24.66
N SER A 196 6.99 20.04 24.61
CA SER A 196 7.79 19.52 25.72
C SER A 196 9.03 20.37 25.98
N LYS A 197 9.78 20.75 24.92
CA LYS A 197 10.98 21.60 25.05
C LYS A 197 10.68 22.98 25.66
N VAL A 198 9.55 23.60 25.31
CA VAL A 198 9.14 24.91 25.88
C VAL A 198 8.81 24.83 27.37
N ARG A 199 8.27 23.70 27.86
CA ARG A 199 8.00 23.53 29.30
C ARG A 199 9.27 23.30 30.11
N THR A 200 10.24 22.55 29.57
CA THR A 200 11.52 22.32 30.26
C THR A 200 12.31 23.62 30.45
N THR A 201 12.26 24.54 29.49
CA THR A 201 12.93 25.86 29.62
C THR A 201 12.21 26.81 30.56
N SER A 202 10.88 26.72 30.69
CA SER A 202 10.11 27.55 31.63
C SER A 202 10.12 27.02 33.08
N GLY A 203 10.39 25.73 33.29
CA GLY A 203 10.46 25.10 34.62
C GLY A 203 11.81 25.24 35.33
N GLY A 204 12.89 25.57 34.60
CA GLY A 204 14.23 25.81 35.15
C GLY A 204 14.50 27.23 35.65
N ALA A 205 13.49 28.10 35.65
CA ALA A 205 13.58 29.50 36.10
C ALA A 205 12.94 29.73 37.49
N ARG A 206 12.96 28.74 38.37
CA ARG A 206 12.57 28.87 39.78
C ARG A 206 13.58 28.20 40.69
#